data_AF-A0A9P9JP91-F1
#
_entry.id   AF-A0A9P9JP91-F1
#
_cell.length_a   1.000
_cell.length_b   1.000
_cell.length_c   1.000
_cell.angle_alpha   90.00
_cell.angle_beta   90.00
_cell.angle_gamma   90.00
#
_symmetry.space_group_name_H-M   'P 1'
#
loop_
_entity.id
_entity.type
_entity.pdbx_description
1 polymer ?
#
loop_
_entity_poly.entity_id
_entity_poly.type
_entity_poly.pdbx_seq_one_letter_code
_entity_poly.pdbx_strand_id
1 'polypeptide(L)'
;MSQISSNMTTRELLVVILNHTNEELDLEPESPSLDHGHWMDTPDSRPPPEILAGESGMLRCKSSHVGVGVGGSVTYGVVGYGANNKVIFVWNVPYVGPNRFDCSCAVDAFTVRVLGGRGTQPVVVFVLEPARTPKPGYNVVGAVTEGPVECAEAPISSLSQS
;
A
#
# COMPACT_ATOMS: atom_id res chain seq x y z
N MET A 1 28.58 1.18 -25.56
CA MET A 1 28.52 2.29 -24.59
C MET A 1 27.67 1.84 -23.43
N SER A 2 28.30 1.59 -22.28
CA SER A 2 27.60 1.24 -21.05
C SER A 2 26.84 2.48 -20.57
N GLN A 3 25.51 2.41 -20.49
CA GLN A 3 24.71 3.44 -19.84
C GLN A 3 25.12 3.46 -18.37
N ILE A 4 25.87 4.48 -17.98
CA ILE A 4 26.11 4.80 -16.57
C ILE A 4 24.73 5.16 -16.01
N SER A 5 24.13 4.24 -15.25
CA SER A 5 22.91 4.50 -14.48
C SER A 5 23.17 5.69 -13.56
N SER A 6 22.63 6.84 -13.95
CA SER A 6 22.74 8.09 -13.20
C SER A 6 21.97 7.96 -11.89
N ASN A 7 22.66 7.53 -10.84
CA ASN A 7 22.14 7.42 -9.48
C ASN A 7 22.04 8.82 -8.81
N MET A 8 21.34 9.76 -9.46
CA MET A 8 21.22 11.13 -8.95
C MET A 8 19.75 11.56 -8.87
N THR A 9 19.21 11.46 -7.66
CA THR A 9 18.26 12.44 -7.11
C THR A 9 16.81 12.38 -7.65
N THR A 10 16.36 11.18 -8.03
CA THR A 10 14.95 10.87 -8.28
C THR A 10 14.26 10.34 -7.02
N ARG A 11 12.92 10.33 -7.02
CA ARG A 11 12.09 9.67 -6.01
C ARG A 11 11.41 8.48 -6.66
N GLU A 12 11.36 7.36 -5.96
CA GLU A 12 10.61 6.19 -6.38
C GLU A 12 9.67 5.76 -5.27
N LEU A 13 8.57 5.11 -5.63
CA LEU A 13 7.59 4.64 -4.67
C LEU A 13 7.08 3.27 -5.11
N LEU A 14 7.07 2.34 -4.17
CA LEU A 14 6.29 1.11 -4.26
C LEU A 14 5.07 1.27 -3.36
N VAL A 15 3.88 1.12 -3.94
CA VAL A 15 2.63 1.02 -3.19
C VAL A 15 2.19 -0.45 -3.22
N VAL A 16 1.83 -0.95 -2.05
CA VAL A 16 1.22 -2.27 -1.86
C VAL A 16 -0.15 -2.06 -1.24
N ILE A 17 -1.20 -2.61 -1.84
CA ILE A 17 -2.55 -2.60 -1.31
C ILE A 17 -2.86 -4.04 -0.92
N LEU A 18 -3.08 -4.30 0.37
CA LEU A 18 -3.48 -5.59 0.90
C LEU A 18 -5.00 -5.57 1.11
N ASN A 19 -5.71 -6.43 0.40
CA ASN A 19 -7.14 -6.61 0.57
C ASN A 19 -7.37 -7.73 1.61
N HIS A 20 -7.44 -7.37 2.89
CA HIS A 20 -7.78 -8.32 3.97
C HIS A 20 -9.29 -8.42 4.19
N THR A 21 -10.09 -8.07 3.20
CA THR A 21 -11.54 -8.25 3.21
C THR A 21 -11.94 -9.49 2.41
N ASN A 22 -13.22 -9.84 2.49
CA ASN A 22 -13.81 -10.90 1.65
C ASN A 22 -14.43 -10.35 0.36
N GLU A 23 -14.24 -9.07 0.08
CA GLU A 23 -14.80 -8.40 -1.10
C GLU A 23 -13.71 -8.18 -2.14
N GLU A 24 -14.13 -8.10 -3.39
CA GLU A 24 -13.25 -7.74 -4.51
C GLU A 24 -13.17 -6.22 -4.66
N LEU A 25 -12.04 -5.74 -5.18
CA LEU A 25 -11.81 -4.34 -5.47
C LEU A 25 -11.63 -4.15 -6.99
N ASP A 26 -12.51 -3.36 -7.59
CA ASP A 26 -12.44 -2.97 -8.99
C ASP A 26 -11.83 -1.59 -9.16
N LEU A 27 -10.88 -1.44 -10.07
CA LEU A 27 -10.27 -0.14 -10.37
C LEU A 27 -11.32 0.80 -10.98
N GLU A 28 -11.49 1.97 -10.39
CA GLU A 28 -12.44 2.96 -10.91
C GLU A 28 -12.02 3.47 -12.29
N PRO A 29 -12.95 3.72 -13.24
CA PRO A 29 -12.61 4.20 -14.58
C PRO A 29 -11.82 5.52 -14.63
N GLU A 30 -12.04 6.41 -13.65
CA GLU A 30 -11.33 7.69 -13.53
C GLU A 30 -9.98 7.57 -12.80
N SER A 31 -9.56 6.34 -12.46
CA SER A 31 -8.35 5.99 -11.72
C SER A 31 -7.39 5.16 -12.58
N PRO A 32 -6.07 5.17 -12.31
CA PRO A 32 -5.34 5.96 -11.32
C PRO A 32 -4.99 7.38 -11.80
N SER A 33 -4.60 8.25 -10.86
CA SER A 33 -4.10 9.60 -11.15
C SER A 33 -2.71 9.83 -10.57
N LEU A 34 -1.86 10.55 -11.31
CA LEU A 34 -0.56 11.03 -10.85
C LEU A 34 -0.50 12.54 -11.05
N ASP A 35 -0.36 13.28 -9.95
CA ASP A 35 -0.13 14.72 -9.97
C ASP A 35 1.32 15.01 -10.40
N HIS A 36 2.25 14.16 -9.94
CA HIS A 36 3.68 14.24 -10.23
C HIS A 36 4.29 12.84 -10.40
N GLY A 37 5.22 12.74 -11.36
CA GLY A 37 5.89 11.48 -11.67
C GLY A 37 5.23 10.73 -12.83
N HIS A 38 5.64 9.49 -13.01
CA HIS A 38 5.07 8.57 -13.98
C HIS A 38 5.20 7.12 -13.49
N TRP A 39 4.38 6.24 -14.04
CA TRP A 39 4.49 4.80 -13.85
C TRP A 39 5.84 4.30 -14.36
N MET A 40 6.42 3.30 -13.70
CA MET A 40 7.66 2.68 -14.20
C MET A 40 7.42 1.93 -15.52
N ASP A 41 8.47 1.77 -16.31
CA ASP A 41 8.44 1.09 -17.62
C ASP A 41 8.45 -0.44 -17.47
N THR A 42 7.59 -0.96 -16.59
CA THR A 42 7.38 -2.40 -16.34
C THR A 42 5.88 -2.69 -16.37
N PRO A 43 5.45 -3.87 -16.86
CA PRO A 43 4.02 -4.21 -16.95
C PRO A 43 3.31 -4.14 -15.60
N ASP A 44 4.00 -4.50 -14.52
CA ASP A 44 3.45 -4.56 -13.16
C ASP A 44 3.58 -3.21 -12.41
N SER A 45 3.84 -2.11 -13.12
CA SER A 45 3.97 -0.79 -12.50
C SER A 45 2.63 -0.11 -12.27
N ARG A 46 1.62 -0.42 -13.10
CA ARG A 46 0.31 0.17 -12.99
C ARG A 46 -0.53 -0.60 -11.97
N PRO A 47 -1.47 0.08 -11.29
CA PRO A 47 -2.38 -0.61 -10.39
C PRO A 47 -3.16 -1.68 -11.17
N PRO A 48 -3.35 -2.87 -10.58
CA PRO A 48 -4.10 -3.94 -11.22
C PRO A 48 -5.57 -3.51 -11.38
N PRO A 49 -6.25 -3.95 -12.45
CA PRO A 49 -7.64 -3.61 -12.68
C PRO A 49 -8.57 -4.18 -11.60
N GLU A 50 -8.16 -5.26 -10.94
CA GLU A 50 -8.91 -5.99 -9.95
C GLU A 50 -7.96 -6.46 -8.84
N ILE A 51 -8.42 -6.46 -7.58
CA ILE A 51 -7.75 -7.12 -6.45
C ILE A 51 -8.76 -8.03 -5.77
N LEU A 52 -8.57 -9.34 -5.91
CA LEU A 52 -9.47 -10.34 -5.33
C LEU A 52 -9.48 -10.29 -3.80
N ALA A 53 -10.50 -10.89 -3.21
CA ALA A 53 -10.61 -11.10 -1.77
C ALA A 53 -9.37 -11.83 -1.22
N GLY A 54 -8.75 -11.26 -0.19
CA GLY A 54 -7.53 -11.82 0.42
C GLY A 54 -6.24 -11.60 -0.36
N GLU A 55 -6.29 -11.00 -1.56
CA GLU A 55 -5.11 -10.77 -2.41
C GLU A 55 -4.49 -9.39 -2.20
N SER A 56 -3.46 -9.08 -3.00
CA SER A 56 -2.75 -7.81 -2.96
C SER A 56 -2.52 -7.22 -4.33
N GLY A 57 -2.67 -5.90 -4.45
CA GLY A 57 -2.24 -5.12 -5.61
C GLY A 57 -0.91 -4.44 -5.36
N MET A 58 -0.09 -4.32 -6.42
CA MET A 58 1.19 -3.63 -6.38
C MET A 58 1.27 -2.63 -7.54
N LEU A 59 1.86 -1.47 -7.28
CA LEU A 59 2.10 -0.44 -8.29
C LEU A 59 3.37 0.34 -7.96
N ARG A 60 4.04 0.83 -9.01
CA ARG A 60 5.34 1.49 -8.92
C ARG A 60 5.38 2.76 -9.75
N CYS A 61 5.75 3.86 -9.13
CA CYS A 61 5.93 5.14 -9.80
C CYS A 61 7.28 5.77 -9.44
N LYS A 62 7.78 6.60 -10.36
CA LYS A 62 9.06 7.32 -10.22
C LYS A 62 8.88 8.79 -10.62
N SER A 63 9.68 9.67 -10.04
CA SER A 63 9.68 11.09 -10.37
C SER A 63 10.14 11.30 -11.80
N SER A 64 9.50 12.21 -12.53
CA SER A 64 9.83 12.47 -13.94
C SER A 64 11.17 13.18 -14.14
N HIS A 65 11.58 13.99 -13.15
CA HIS A 65 12.83 14.73 -13.19
C HIS A 65 13.47 14.77 -11.81
N VAL A 66 14.77 15.03 -11.80
CA VAL A 66 15.52 15.35 -10.58
C VAL A 66 14.92 16.58 -9.90
N GLY A 67 14.75 16.54 -8.58
CA GLY A 67 14.21 17.67 -7.82
C GLY A 67 12.68 17.71 -7.71
N VAL A 68 11.97 16.76 -8.32
CA VAL A 68 10.51 16.65 -8.24
C VAL A 68 10.12 15.41 -7.42
N GLY A 69 9.01 15.52 -6.69
CA GLY A 69 8.44 14.40 -5.94
C GLY A 69 7.66 13.40 -6.80
N VAL A 70 7.03 12.44 -6.13
CA VAL A 70 6.04 11.52 -6.70
C VAL A 70 4.75 11.67 -5.92
N GLY A 71 3.65 11.96 -6.59
CA GLY A 71 2.37 12.21 -5.94
C GLY A 71 1.21 11.74 -6.81
N GLY A 72 0.20 11.16 -6.17
CA GLY A 72 -0.97 10.68 -6.88
C GLY A 72 -1.89 9.87 -5.98
N SER A 73 -2.86 9.22 -6.64
CA SER A 73 -3.83 8.38 -5.97
C SER A 73 -4.32 7.24 -6.86
N VAL A 74 -4.86 6.22 -6.22
CA VAL A 74 -5.64 5.17 -6.87
C VAL A 74 -6.93 4.97 -6.10
N THR A 75 -8.04 4.90 -6.82
CA THR A 75 -9.36 4.61 -6.30
C THR A 75 -9.84 3.26 -6.81
N TYR A 76 -10.35 2.46 -5.88
CA TYR A 76 -11.06 1.22 -6.16
C TYR A 76 -12.50 1.30 -5.65
N GLY A 77 -13.42 0.66 -6.35
CA GLY A 77 -14.77 0.36 -5.88
C GLY A 77 -14.80 -1.01 -5.21
N VAL A 78 -15.43 -1.11 -4.04
CA VAL A 78 -15.70 -2.40 -3.40
C VAL A 78 -16.90 -3.03 -4.11
N VAL A 79 -16.71 -4.22 -4.68
CA VAL A 79 -17.76 -4.95 -5.38
C VAL A 79 -18.87 -5.34 -4.39
N GLY A 80 -20.12 -5.29 -4.84
CA GLY A 80 -21.29 -5.63 -4.00
C GLY A 80 -21.77 -4.51 -3.07
N TYR A 81 -21.07 -3.38 -3.00
CA TYR A 81 -21.50 -2.18 -2.29
C TYR A 81 -22.08 -1.16 -3.28
N GLY A 82 -23.13 -0.43 -2.86
CA GLY A 82 -23.84 0.53 -3.71
C GLY A 82 -23.03 1.78 -4.08
N ALA A 83 -23.69 2.91 -4.36
CA ALA A 83 -23.03 4.11 -4.90
C ALA A 83 -21.90 4.72 -4.03
N ASN A 84 -21.81 4.38 -2.74
CA ASN A 84 -20.78 4.85 -1.81
C ASN A 84 -19.77 3.73 -1.49
N ASN A 85 -19.24 3.08 -2.52
CA ASN A 85 -18.37 1.91 -2.39
C ASN A 85 -16.88 2.20 -2.57
N LYS A 86 -16.46 3.47 -2.62
CA LYS A 86 -15.09 3.82 -3.02
C LYS A 86 -14.09 3.76 -1.87
N VAL A 87 -12.88 3.28 -2.18
CA VAL A 87 -11.69 3.36 -1.35
C VAL A 87 -10.58 4.05 -2.14
N ILE A 88 -10.04 5.14 -1.60
CA ILE A 88 -9.02 5.97 -2.22
C ILE A 88 -7.74 5.82 -1.41
N PHE A 89 -6.63 5.52 -2.10
CA PHE A 89 -5.29 5.47 -1.52
C PHE A 89 -4.45 6.59 -2.12
N VAL A 90 -3.86 7.43 -1.26
CA VAL A 90 -3.17 8.67 -1.66
C VAL A 90 -1.73 8.64 -1.18
N TRP A 91 -0.80 9.06 -2.03
CA TRP A 91 0.60 9.19 -1.68
C TRP A 91 1.18 10.52 -2.17
N ASN A 92 2.11 11.04 -1.40
CA ASN A 92 2.95 12.16 -1.79
C ASN A 92 4.35 12.01 -1.16
N VAL A 93 5.34 11.78 -2.01
CA VAL A 93 6.76 11.65 -1.68
C VAL A 93 7.47 12.87 -2.26
N PRO A 94 7.52 13.99 -1.52
CA PRO A 94 8.08 15.23 -2.05
C PRO A 94 9.60 15.12 -2.21
N TYR A 95 10.17 16.01 -3.02
CA TYR A 95 11.62 16.11 -3.12
C TYR A 95 12.26 16.57 -1.79
N VAL A 96 11.65 17.57 -1.15
CA VAL A 96 12.02 18.08 0.17
C VAL A 96 10.83 17.98 1.11
N GLY A 97 11.06 17.42 2.31
CA GLY A 97 10.04 17.27 3.34
C GLY A 97 9.67 15.81 3.59
N PRO A 98 8.73 15.57 4.52
CA PRO A 98 8.31 14.23 4.87
C PRO A 98 7.37 13.64 3.83
N ASN A 99 7.46 12.33 3.65
CA ASN A 99 6.49 11.55 2.88
C ASN A 99 5.12 11.59 3.57
N ARG A 100 4.06 11.67 2.79
CA ARG A 100 2.67 11.67 3.25
C ARG A 100 1.92 10.55 2.55
N PHE A 101 1.17 9.79 3.34
CA PHE A 101 0.34 8.70 2.87
C PHE A 101 -0.99 8.80 3.59
N ASP A 102 -2.07 8.71 2.84
CA ASP A 102 -3.43 8.90 3.36
C ASP A 102 -4.41 7.99 2.62
N CYS A 103 -5.60 7.84 3.17
CA CYS A 103 -6.65 7.03 2.59
C CYS A 103 -8.03 7.57 2.96
N SER A 104 -9.00 7.31 2.09
CA SER A 104 -10.42 7.56 2.36
C SER A 104 -11.22 6.33 2.00
N CYS A 105 -12.14 5.91 2.86
CA CYS A 105 -13.02 4.78 2.63
C CYS A 105 -14.45 5.24 2.86
N ALA A 106 -15.29 5.16 1.83
CA ALA A 106 -16.70 5.55 1.91
C ALA A 106 -17.58 4.46 2.56
N VAL A 107 -17.03 3.26 2.75
CA VAL A 107 -17.75 2.10 3.28
C VAL A 107 -17.46 1.94 4.77
N ASP A 108 -18.45 2.21 5.62
CA ASP A 108 -18.32 2.14 7.09
C ASP A 108 -17.96 0.73 7.61
N ALA A 109 -18.19 -0.31 6.80
CA ALA A 109 -17.84 -1.69 7.12
C ALA A 109 -16.33 -1.97 7.05
N PHE A 110 -15.52 -1.05 6.51
CA PHE A 110 -14.09 -1.22 6.33
C PHE A 110 -13.29 -0.07 6.94
N THR A 111 -12.02 -0.35 7.22
CA THR A 111 -11.03 0.63 7.63
C THR A 111 -9.74 0.37 6.88
N VAL A 112 -8.92 1.41 6.70
CA VAL A 112 -7.63 1.30 6.03
C VAL A 112 -6.53 1.67 7.01
N ARG A 113 -5.60 0.74 7.23
CA ARG A 113 -4.38 1.00 7.99
C ARG A 113 -3.25 1.36 7.03
N VAL A 114 -2.53 2.44 7.33
CA VAL A 114 -1.44 2.96 6.50
C VAL A 114 -0.09 2.69 7.16
N LEU A 115 0.79 1.97 6.47
CA LEU A 115 2.15 1.68 6.90
C LEU A 115 3.13 2.33 5.91
N GLY A 116 3.54 3.57 6.20
CA GLY A 116 4.37 4.38 5.30
C GLY A 116 5.87 4.31 5.60
N GLY A 117 6.66 4.05 4.55
CA GLY A 117 8.13 4.09 4.60
C GLY A 117 8.71 5.50 4.53
N ARG A 118 9.97 5.62 4.93
CA ARG A 118 10.76 6.87 4.89
C ARG A 118 11.82 6.81 3.78
N GLY A 119 12.46 7.95 3.50
CA GLY A 119 13.56 8.04 2.53
C GLY A 119 13.09 8.35 1.12
N THR A 120 13.96 8.09 0.14
CA THR A 120 13.79 8.47 -1.27
C THR A 120 13.19 7.38 -2.15
N GLN A 121 13.18 6.14 -1.66
CA GLN A 121 12.52 4.97 -2.26
C GLN A 121 11.60 4.29 -1.23
N PRO A 122 10.62 5.01 -0.66
CA PRO A 122 9.73 4.42 0.33
C PRO A 122 8.87 3.30 -0.26
N VAL A 123 8.49 2.38 0.62
CA VAL A 123 7.38 1.45 0.40
C VAL A 123 6.22 1.93 1.28
N VAL A 124 5.02 2.02 0.72
CA VAL A 124 3.80 2.23 1.51
C VAL A 124 2.91 1.00 1.36
N VAL A 125 2.38 0.51 2.48
CA VAL A 125 1.41 -0.57 2.53
C VAL A 125 0.09 -0.03 3.06
N PHE A 126 -0.95 -0.13 2.24
CA PHE A 126 -2.34 0.12 2.65
C PHE A 126 -3.00 -1.22 2.94
N VAL A 127 -3.55 -1.39 4.13
CA VAL A 127 -4.26 -2.61 4.52
C VAL A 127 -5.73 -2.28 4.67
N LEU A 128 -6.54 -2.71 3.70
CA LEU A 128 -7.99 -2.65 3.80
C LEU A 128 -8.47 -3.83 4.63
N GLU A 129 -9.10 -3.56 5.77
CA GLU A 129 -9.57 -4.58 6.69
C GLU A 129 -11.01 -4.29 7.17
N PRO A 130 -11.78 -5.31 7.59
CA PRO A 130 -13.08 -5.09 8.21
C PRO A 130 -12.98 -4.13 9.39
N ALA A 131 -13.89 -3.16 9.45
CA ALA A 131 -14.00 -2.25 10.57
C ALA A 131 -14.29 -3.05 11.84
N ARG A 132 -13.51 -2.80 12.89
CA ARG A 132 -13.78 -3.34 14.21
C ARG A 132 -15.02 -2.63 14.75
N THR A 133 -16.20 -3.20 14.52
CA THR A 133 -17.39 -2.72 15.22
C THR A 133 -17.17 -2.94 16.73
N PRO A 134 -17.31 -1.91 17.57
CA PRO A 134 -17.56 -2.16 18.98
C PRO A 134 -18.87 -2.94 19.03
N LYS A 135 -18.83 -4.22 19.40
CA LYS A 135 -20.05 -4.97 19.67
C LYS A 135 -20.84 -4.18 20.73
N PRO A 136 -22.09 -3.74 20.47
CA PRO A 136 -22.91 -3.15 21.52
C PRO A 136 -23.26 -4.28 22.51
N GLY A 137 -22.45 -4.44 23.55
CA GLY A 137 -22.73 -5.44 24.59
C GLY A 137 -21.57 -5.99 25.41
N TYR A 138 -20.31 -5.65 25.14
CA TYR A 138 -19.20 -6.10 26.00
C TYR A 138 -18.31 -4.94 26.42
N ASN A 139 -18.64 -4.36 27.58
CA ASN A 139 -17.65 -3.67 28.40
C ASN A 139 -16.62 -4.71 28.87
N VAL A 140 -15.51 -4.83 28.15
CA VAL A 140 -14.33 -5.50 28.69
C VAL A 140 -13.25 -4.44 28.79
N VAL A 141 -13.12 -3.88 29.99
CA VAL A 141 -11.85 -3.34 30.47
C VAL A 141 -10.90 -4.53 30.49
N GLY A 142 -10.08 -4.68 29.44
CA GLY A 142 -9.16 -5.80 29.26
C GLY A 142 -7.82 -5.27 28.81
N ALA A 143 -6.85 -5.31 29.73
CA ALA A 143 -5.53 -4.73 29.62
C ALA A 143 -4.77 -5.16 28.35
N VAL A 144 -4.01 -4.21 27.82
CA VAL A 144 -2.84 -4.46 26.98
C VAL A 144 -1.92 -5.40 27.75
N THR A 145 -1.68 -6.58 27.19
CA THR A 145 -0.44 -7.32 27.41
C THR A 145 0.24 -7.43 26.06
N GLU A 146 1.25 -6.60 25.84
CA GLU A 146 2.25 -6.83 24.81
C GLU A 146 2.93 -8.17 25.10
N GLY A 147 2.70 -9.16 24.24
CA GLY A 147 3.53 -10.36 24.17
C GLY A 147 4.65 -10.11 23.14
N PRO A 148 5.90 -10.51 23.42
CA PRO A 148 7.00 -10.29 22.49
C PRO A 148 6.82 -11.15 21.24
N VAL A 149 7.02 -10.56 20.07
CA VAL A 149 7.18 -11.28 18.80
C VAL A 149 8.45 -12.12 18.89
N GLU A 150 8.28 -13.42 19.13
CA GLU A 150 9.35 -14.40 19.06
C GLU A 150 9.73 -14.59 17.59
N CYS A 151 10.91 -14.07 17.21
CA CYS A 151 11.50 -14.29 15.90
C CYS A 151 11.81 -15.78 15.74
N ALA A 152 11.13 -16.46 14.81
CA ALA A 152 11.48 -17.84 14.47
C ALA A 152 12.88 -17.87 13.82
N GLU A 153 13.83 -18.52 14.49
CA GLU A 153 15.12 -18.92 13.92
C GLU A 153 14.92 -19.99 12.83
N ALA A 154 15.66 -19.86 11.73
CA ALA A 154 15.72 -20.88 10.68
C ALA A 154 16.46 -22.14 11.18
N PRO A 155 16.03 -23.35 10.81
CA PRO A 155 16.80 -24.55 11.14
C PRO A 155 18.06 -24.64 10.28
N ILE A 156 19.22 -24.49 10.94
CA ILE A 156 20.51 -24.96 10.43
C ILE A 156 20.54 -26.48 10.58
N SER A 157 20.43 -27.23 9.48
CA SER A 157 20.83 -28.65 9.47
C SER A 157 22.22 -28.76 8.86
N SER A 158 23.22 -28.87 9.74
CA SER A 158 24.61 -29.21 9.43
C SER A 158 24.77 -30.68 9.07
N LEU A 159 25.57 -30.91 8.03
CA LEU A 159 26.45 -32.07 7.74
C LEU A 159 26.47 -33.25 8.75
N SER A 160 26.32 -34.47 8.22
CA SER A 160 27.10 -35.62 8.71
C SER A 160 27.71 -36.38 7.53
N GLN A 161 29.03 -36.53 7.57
CA GLN A 161 29.81 -37.46 6.76
C GLN A 161 29.58 -38.91 7.26
N SER A 162 29.58 -39.85 6.33
CA SER A 162 30.09 -41.22 6.51
C SER A 162 30.49 -41.78 5.16
#